data_AF-X1ARW3-F1
#
_entry.id   AF-X1ARW3-F1
#
_cell.length_a   1.000
_cell.length_b   1.000
_cell.length_c   1.000
_cell.angle_alpha   90.00
_cell.angle_beta   90.00
_cell.angle_gamma   90.00
#
_symmetry.space_group_name_H-M   'P 1'
#
loop_
_entity.id
_entity.type
_entity.pdbx_description
1 polymer ?
#
loop_
_entity_poly.entity_id
_entity_poly.type
_entity_poly.pdbx_seq_one_letter_code
_entity_poly.pdbx_strand_id
1 'polypeptide(L)'
;CDGIDNDCDGLTDEDLVQQCGLSDVGACQFGTQTCEAGVWGGCLGAVEPTDEICGDGTDNNCDGQVDEGCQTQNATSTEDTATSTSDGNS
;
A
#
# COMPACT_ATOMS: atom_id res chain seq x y z
N CYS A 1 21.19 6.05 13.46
CA CYS A 1 20.36 6.24 14.66
C CYS A 1 20.45 5.02 15.58
N ASP A 2 21.62 4.45 15.77
CA ASP A 2 21.87 3.39 16.75
C ASP A 2 22.78 3.88 17.90
N GLY A 3 23.11 5.18 17.89
CA GLY A 3 24.01 5.81 18.84
C GLY A 3 25.47 5.43 18.62
N ILE A 4 25.80 4.86 17.45
CA ILE A 4 27.15 4.42 17.09
C ILE A 4 27.64 5.25 15.90
N ASP A 5 28.84 5.79 16.05
CA ASP A 5 29.65 6.31 14.96
C ASP A 5 30.12 5.12 14.09
N ASN A 6 29.32 4.78 13.09
CA ASN A 6 29.51 3.59 12.27
C ASN A 6 30.60 3.77 11.19
N ASP A 7 31.03 5.01 10.92
CA ASP A 7 32.09 5.32 9.95
C ASP A 7 33.36 5.95 10.57
N CYS A 8 33.36 6.12 11.89
CA CYS A 8 34.46 6.59 12.74
C CYS A 8 34.95 8.01 12.43
N ASP A 9 34.06 8.90 11.99
CA ASP A 9 34.39 10.29 11.66
C ASP A 9 34.34 11.25 12.88
N GLY A 10 33.86 10.76 14.03
CA GLY A 10 33.76 11.48 15.29
C GLY A 10 32.44 12.23 15.49
N LEU A 11 31.53 12.15 14.53
CA LEU A 11 30.12 12.46 14.71
C LEU A 11 29.37 11.18 15.09
N THR A 12 28.15 11.29 15.60
CA THR A 12 27.32 10.10 15.84
C THR A 12 26.01 10.24 15.11
N ASP A 13 25.65 9.18 14.38
CA ASP A 13 24.40 9.05 13.67
C ASP A 13 24.17 10.09 12.54
N GLU A 14 25.25 10.62 11.97
CA GLU A 14 25.32 11.52 10.82
C GLU A 14 25.00 10.81 9.50
N ASP A 15 24.29 11.51 8.61
CA ASP A 15 24.01 11.14 7.22
C ASP A 15 23.47 9.70 7.00
N LEU A 16 22.96 9.08 8.07
CA LEU A 16 22.31 7.78 8.01
C LEU A 16 20.98 7.92 7.31
N VAL A 17 20.80 7.10 6.28
CA VAL A 17 19.60 7.07 5.46
C VAL A 17 19.03 5.67 5.53
N GLN A 18 17.71 5.56 5.74
CA GLN A 18 17.02 4.28 5.66
C GLN A 18 15.70 4.37 4.90
N GLN A 19 15.27 3.22 4.37
CA GLN A 19 13.95 3.06 3.80
C GLN A 19 12.88 3.17 4.90
N CYS A 20 11.73 3.73 4.54
CA CYS A 20 10.55 3.81 5.38
C CYS A 20 9.28 3.72 4.53
N GLY A 21 8.13 3.59 5.19
CA GLY A 21 6.82 3.35 4.57
C GLY A 21 6.34 1.91 4.72
N LEU A 22 5.05 1.68 4.46
CA LEU A 22 4.39 0.40 4.75
C LEU A 22 4.45 -0.63 3.63
N SER A 23 4.33 -0.19 2.37
CA SER A 23 4.21 -1.09 1.21
C SER A 23 4.73 -0.42 -0.08
N ASP A 24 5.05 -1.23 -1.08
CA ASP A 24 5.32 -0.83 -2.46
C ASP A 24 4.32 -1.46 -3.46
N VAL A 25 3.20 -1.96 -2.94
CA VAL A 25 2.10 -2.56 -3.70
C VAL A 25 1.10 -1.48 -4.13
N GLY A 26 0.52 -1.62 -5.32
CA GLY A 26 -0.54 -0.74 -5.79
C GLY A 26 -0.06 0.71 -5.98
N ALA A 27 -0.76 1.65 -5.35
CA ALA A 27 -0.38 3.06 -5.31
C ALA A 27 0.76 3.36 -4.34
N CYS A 28 1.06 2.47 -3.39
CA CYS A 28 2.02 2.72 -2.33
C CYS A 28 3.45 2.68 -2.82
N GLN A 29 4.30 3.45 -2.14
CA GLN A 29 5.72 3.54 -2.43
C GLN A 29 6.48 3.74 -1.14
N PHE A 30 7.65 3.11 -1.04
CA PHE A 30 8.57 3.40 0.04
C PHE A 30 9.18 4.80 -0.11
N GLY A 31 9.37 5.44 1.03
CA GLY A 31 10.10 6.68 1.17
C GLY A 31 11.48 6.46 1.76
N THR A 32 12.12 7.57 2.09
CA THR A 32 13.43 7.62 2.72
C THR A 32 13.39 8.58 3.90
N GLN A 33 14.00 8.19 5.02
CA GLN A 33 14.19 9.06 6.17
C GLN A 33 15.67 9.17 6.51
N THR A 34 16.06 10.36 6.95
CA THR A 34 17.42 10.67 7.36
C THR A 34 17.49 10.76 8.88
N CYS A 35 18.58 10.27 9.45
CA CYS A 35 18.87 10.44 10.86
C CYS A 35 19.55 11.79 11.06
N GLU A 36 19.02 12.62 11.96
CA GLU A 36 19.66 13.87 12.37
C GLU A 36 19.67 13.93 13.90
N ALA A 37 20.86 14.12 14.49
CA ALA A 37 21.06 14.20 15.94
C ALA A 37 20.43 13.03 16.73
N GLY A 38 20.54 11.80 16.21
CA GLY A 38 20.01 10.58 16.84
C GLY A 38 18.50 10.40 16.73
N VAL A 39 17.82 11.19 15.90
CA VAL A 39 16.38 11.08 15.64
C VAL A 39 16.13 10.87 14.15
N TRP A 40 15.30 9.89 13.81
CA TRP A 40 14.82 9.72 12.45
C TRP A 40 13.85 10.84 12.09
N GLY A 41 14.13 11.52 10.98
CA GLY A 41 13.22 12.49 10.38
C GLY A 41 11.96 11.86 9.79
N GLY A 42 11.15 12.70 9.15
CA GLY A 42 9.96 12.22 8.43
C GLY A 42 10.32 11.31 7.26
N CYS A 43 9.39 10.42 6.92
CA CYS A 43 9.52 9.56 5.75
C CYS A 43 9.19 10.34 4.48
N LEU A 44 10.22 10.79 3.76
CA LEU A 44 10.08 11.58 2.55
C LEU A 44 9.86 10.67 1.34
N GLY A 45 8.82 10.98 0.56
CA GLY A 45 8.51 10.25 -0.68
C GLY A 45 7.71 8.97 -0.49
N ALA A 46 7.36 8.60 0.75
CA ALA A 46 6.44 7.49 0.96
C ALA A 46 5.02 7.86 0.52
N VAL A 47 4.35 6.91 -0.14
CA VAL A 47 2.92 6.93 -0.38
C VAL A 47 2.33 5.83 0.48
N GLU A 48 1.56 6.23 1.48
CA GLU A 48 0.96 5.32 2.45
C GLU A 48 -0.41 4.82 1.97
N PRO A 49 -0.84 3.63 2.42
CA PRO A 49 -2.20 3.14 2.22
C PRO A 49 -3.26 4.16 2.61
N THR A 50 -4.28 4.27 1.77
CA THR A 50 -5.49 5.06 2.00
C THR A 50 -6.73 4.21 1.81
N ASP A 51 -7.91 4.73 2.14
CA ASP A 51 -9.15 4.03 1.83
C ASP A 51 -9.32 3.87 0.31
N GLU A 52 -9.89 2.75 -0.12
CA GLU A 52 -10.15 2.48 -1.53
C GLU A 52 -10.99 3.55 -2.21
N ILE A 53 -10.58 3.96 -3.41
CA ILE A 53 -11.33 4.89 -4.25
C ILE A 53 -11.94 4.11 -5.40
N CYS A 54 -13.16 3.65 -5.18
CA CYS A 54 -13.86 2.80 -6.12
C CYS A 54 -14.00 3.37 -7.54
N GLY A 55 -13.51 2.60 -8.51
CA GLY A 55 -13.62 2.86 -9.93
C GLY A 55 -12.52 3.77 -10.48
N ASP A 56 -11.43 3.97 -9.73
CA ASP A 56 -10.24 4.66 -10.22
C ASP A 56 -9.23 3.69 -10.86
N GLY A 57 -9.44 2.38 -10.74
CA GLY A 57 -8.58 1.36 -11.32
C GLY A 57 -7.24 1.20 -10.59
N THR A 58 -7.14 1.68 -9.35
CA THR A 58 -5.94 1.68 -8.52
C THR A 58 -6.19 0.92 -7.22
N ASP A 59 -5.14 0.28 -6.70
CA ASP A 59 -5.11 -0.32 -5.36
C ASP A 59 -4.57 0.74 -4.40
N ASN A 60 -5.48 1.43 -3.72
CA ASN A 60 -5.19 2.62 -2.93
C ASN A 60 -4.85 2.30 -1.47
N ASN A 61 -5.30 1.16 -0.99
CA ASN A 61 -4.99 0.63 0.33
C ASN A 61 -3.79 -0.34 0.31
N CYS A 62 -3.30 -0.65 -0.89
CA CYS A 62 -2.08 -1.40 -1.14
C CYS A 62 -2.14 -2.83 -0.58
N ASP A 63 -3.33 -3.45 -0.61
CA ASP A 63 -3.56 -4.81 -0.16
C ASP A 63 -3.32 -5.87 -1.26
N GLY A 64 -3.06 -5.41 -2.49
CA GLY A 64 -2.80 -6.24 -3.67
C GLY A 64 -4.03 -6.49 -4.54
N GLN A 65 -5.17 -5.89 -4.22
CA GLN A 65 -6.40 -5.95 -5.02
C GLN A 65 -6.77 -4.54 -5.49
N VAL A 66 -7.30 -4.45 -6.71
CA VAL A 66 -7.71 -3.17 -7.29
C VAL A 66 -9.23 -3.01 -7.12
N ASP A 67 -9.67 -1.84 -6.67
CA ASP A 67 -11.09 -1.47 -6.52
C ASP A 67 -11.90 -2.47 -5.64
N GLU A 68 -11.31 -3.04 -4.60
CA GLU A 68 -11.97 -3.95 -3.67
C GLU A 68 -12.71 -3.21 -2.54
N GLY A 69 -13.51 -3.93 -1.74
CA GLY A 69 -14.30 -3.32 -0.66
C GLY A 69 -15.42 -2.37 -1.11
N CYS A 70 -15.47 -2.06 -2.41
CA CYS A 70 -16.47 -1.23 -3.05
C CYS A 70 -17.86 -1.85 -2.88
N GLN A 71 -18.71 -1.20 -2.08
CA GLN A 71 -20.11 -1.56 -1.95
C GLN A 71 -20.74 -1.51 -3.34
N THR A 72 -20.95 -2.70 -3.90
CA THR A 72 -21.51 -3.01 -5.22
C THR A 72 -22.01 -1.78 -5.97
N GLN A 73 -21.14 -1.20 -6.81
CA GLN A 73 -21.67 -0.54 -8.00
C GLN A 73 -22.48 -1.63 -8.70
N ASN A 74 -23.78 -1.40 -8.74
CA ASN A 74 -24.83 -2.32 -9.08
C ASN A 74 -24.64 -2.94 -10.47
N ALA A 75 -23.73 -3.90 -10.60
CA ALA A 75 -23.76 -4.95 -11.60
C ALA A 75 -24.28 -6.15 -10.83
N THR A 76 -25.60 -6.35 -10.81
CA THR A 76 -26.20 -7.25 -11.80
C THR A 76 -25.13 -8.21 -12.32
N SER A 77 -24.89 -9.29 -11.58
CA SER A 77 -24.24 -10.47 -12.11
C SER A 77 -25.15 -11.04 -13.21
N THR A 78 -25.21 -10.36 -14.35
CA THR A 78 -25.65 -10.92 -15.62
C THR A 78 -24.41 -11.22 -16.44
N GLU A 79 -23.58 -12.11 -15.91
CA GLU A 79 -23.11 -13.23 -16.72
C GLU A 79 -23.89 -14.43 -16.20
N ASP A 80 -25.09 -14.62 -16.74
CA ASP A 80 -25.30 -15.62 -17.80
C ASP A 80 -24.71 -16.99 -17.47
N THR A 81 -25.22 -17.60 -16.40
CA THR A 81 -25.54 -19.03 -16.44
C THR A 81 -26.98 -19.22 -16.03
N ALA A 82 -27.90 -18.83 -16.92
CA ALA A 82 -29.23 -19.42 -16.94
C ALA A 82 -29.11 -20.89 -17.39
N THR A 83 -28.58 -21.77 -16.53
CA THR A 83 -28.97 -23.19 -16.56
C THR A 83 -30.07 -23.37 -15.54
N SER A 84 -31.22 -22.78 -15.82
CA SER A 84 -32.50 -23.28 -15.32
C SER A 84 -32.85 -24.52 -16.14
N THR A 85 -32.26 -25.66 -15.83
CA THR A 85 -32.89 -26.95 -16.17
C THR A 85 -33.65 -27.43 -14.95
N SER A 86 -34.82 -26.83 -14.74
CA SER A 86 -35.91 -27.43 -13.97
C SER A 86 -36.92 -27.99 -14.96
N ASP A 87 -36.56 -29.07 -15.66
CA ASP A 87 -37.53 -29.88 -16.40
C ASP A 87 -37.81 -31.15 -15.60
N GLY A 88 -38.65 -30.97 -14.58
CA GLY A 88 -39.47 -32.04 -14.04
C GLY A 88 -40.93 -31.71 -14.29
N ASN A 89 -41.50 -32.23 -15.38
CA ASN A 89 -42.86 -32.78 -15.48
C ASN A 89 -43.23 -33.15 -16.94
N SER A 90 -43.19 -34.44 -17.27
CA SER A 90 -44.17 -35.18 -18.10
C SER A 90 -43.91 -36.67 -18.01
#